data_AF-A0A6P0T9A8-F1
#
_entry.id   AF-A0A6P0T9A8-F1
#
_cell.length_a   1.000
_cell.length_b   1.000
_cell.length_c   1.000
_cell.angle_alpha   90.00
_cell.angle_beta   90.00
_cell.angle_gamma   90.00
#
_symmetry.space_group_name_H-M   'P 1'
#
loop_
_entity.id
_entity.type
_entity.pdbx_description
1 polymer ?
#
loop_
_entity_poly.entity_id
_entity_poly.type
_entity_poly.pdbx_seq_one_letter_code
_entity_poly.pdbx_strand_id
1 'polypeptide(L)'
;MSTRTLSIFEPNFLLPHRAGIGGLSLVLSTLSPEDAPLKWKRDAESVILEWEGSDRDAIQWLLNQTYEITDQGYLNAPALNLDTQGQYTFTQGALSTFLQHSQQRKLEAAVTRSFMIEPEQPEINIDVRPLSSCYYTGDFKEAFSSKGSFKKSITVKGHHLPGLVECFVNGAYQASPEEFLTLLFLPLACGYYKLPAQSVGGKLSARSAVVIPNITNLIAWVESRKAMAGRTYRDFRSSGAGESALHFLLQEKAVEDAQQFQVDYCEVYQLGKQVWDGNQSYLKQAVYRVKRNDDILELYELAKQVFPAVVRQTDKGETWLAVSKVLPWICDNLVAEKPWYTNFFDFRKRNNLYERKGLVSMTEYFNEEEQVLFDAVQGAFSSYLRGQILQAQKQGRSLDYGQVTDKVIYRMQRPSSQQEFATALVDFLSQFRSKAARAKGPQIYHWIHREANWKQARDLVLLAIATYTSKKGDALDGADVPIESSGETTTDEAENFSMSA
;
A
#
# COMPACT_ATOMS: atom_id res chain seq x y z
N MET A 1 -20.51 -39.26 -10.27
CA MET A 1 -19.75 -38.26 -11.02
C MET A 1 -20.20 -36.89 -10.53
N SER A 2 -19.27 -36.09 -10.01
CA SER A 2 -19.49 -34.70 -9.60
C SER A 2 -18.85 -33.80 -10.63
N THR A 3 -19.55 -32.75 -11.07
CA THR A 3 -19.04 -31.72 -11.99
C THR A 3 -19.30 -30.35 -11.37
N ARG A 4 -18.29 -29.48 -11.39
CA ARG A 4 -18.37 -28.09 -10.91
C ARG A 4 -17.83 -27.15 -11.98
N THR A 5 -18.59 -26.10 -12.28
CA THR A 5 -18.19 -25.03 -13.18
C THR A 5 -18.04 -23.75 -12.38
N LEU A 6 -16.85 -23.15 -12.44
CA LEU A 6 -16.51 -21.91 -11.74
C LEU A 6 -16.18 -20.85 -12.80
N SER A 7 -17.02 -19.82 -12.92
CA SER A 7 -16.83 -18.73 -13.88
C SER A 7 -16.53 -17.41 -13.18
N ILE A 8 -15.58 -16.63 -13.70
CA ILE A 8 -15.28 -15.27 -13.22
C ILE A 8 -16.43 -14.28 -13.51
N PHE A 9 -17.38 -14.67 -14.36
CA PHE A 9 -18.58 -13.88 -14.70
C PHE A 9 -19.85 -14.36 -13.98
N GLU A 10 -19.73 -15.28 -13.03
CA GLU A 10 -20.86 -15.71 -12.20
C GLU A 10 -21.48 -14.50 -11.46
N PRO A 11 -22.76 -14.17 -11.69
CA PRO A 11 -23.38 -12.95 -11.14
C PRO A 11 -23.33 -12.84 -9.62
N ASN A 12 -23.37 -13.98 -8.92
CA ASN A 12 -23.36 -14.03 -7.46
C ASN A 12 -21.95 -13.95 -6.86
N PHE A 13 -20.90 -14.03 -7.69
CA PHE A 13 -19.53 -14.01 -7.22
C PHE A 13 -19.04 -12.59 -7.00
N LEU A 14 -18.76 -12.28 -5.73
CA LEU A 14 -17.97 -11.11 -5.35
C LEU A 14 -16.52 -11.23 -5.87
N LEU A 15 -15.81 -10.09 -5.92
CA LEU A 15 -14.42 -10.02 -6.37
C LEU A 15 -13.49 -11.08 -5.73
N PRO A 16 -13.56 -11.38 -4.42
CA PRO A 16 -12.75 -12.44 -3.82
C PRO A 16 -13.00 -13.84 -4.40
N HIS A 17 -14.24 -14.16 -4.78
CA HIS A 17 -14.54 -15.45 -5.41
C HIS A 17 -13.89 -15.53 -6.80
N ARG A 18 -14.02 -14.46 -7.59
CA ARG A 18 -13.42 -14.36 -8.94
C ARG A 18 -11.88 -14.46 -8.88
N ALA A 19 -11.26 -13.76 -7.94
CA ALA A 19 -9.83 -13.86 -7.65
C ALA A 19 -9.46 -15.29 -7.21
N GLY A 20 -10.29 -15.94 -6.39
CA GLY A 20 -10.16 -17.33 -6.00
C GLY A 20 -10.13 -18.31 -7.18
N ILE A 21 -10.95 -18.11 -8.21
CA ILE A 21 -10.89 -18.89 -9.46
C ILE A 21 -9.53 -18.69 -10.15
N GLY A 22 -8.99 -17.47 -10.13
CA GLY A 22 -7.64 -17.19 -10.62
C GLY A 22 -6.56 -17.97 -9.88
N GLY A 23 -6.64 -18.03 -8.55
CA GLY A 23 -5.76 -18.84 -7.72
C GLY A 23 -5.87 -20.34 -8.03
N LEU A 24 -7.10 -20.86 -8.18
CA LEU A 24 -7.34 -22.25 -8.57
C LEU A 24 -6.78 -22.55 -9.97
N SER A 25 -7.02 -21.67 -10.94
CA SER A 25 -6.51 -21.81 -12.31
C SER A 25 -4.98 -21.89 -12.32
N LEU A 26 -4.31 -21.12 -11.45
CA LEU A 26 -2.86 -21.17 -11.28
C LEU A 26 -2.39 -22.53 -10.77
N VAL A 27 -3.01 -23.07 -9.72
CA VAL A 27 -2.68 -24.41 -9.20
C VAL A 27 -2.84 -25.47 -10.28
N LEU A 28 -4.00 -25.51 -10.93
CA LEU A 28 -4.29 -26.50 -11.97
C LEU A 28 -3.36 -26.37 -13.20
N SER A 29 -2.70 -25.24 -13.37
CA SER A 29 -1.73 -25.02 -14.45
C SER A 29 -0.37 -25.67 -14.20
N THR A 30 -0.11 -26.11 -12.97
CA THR A 30 1.16 -26.75 -12.56
C THR A 30 1.00 -28.23 -12.25
N LEU A 31 -0.23 -28.76 -12.27
CA LEU A 31 -0.51 -30.18 -12.01
C LEU A 31 -0.60 -30.98 -13.31
N SER A 32 -0.20 -32.26 -13.23
CA SER A 32 -0.43 -33.23 -14.30
C SER A 32 -1.78 -33.92 -14.12
N PRO A 33 -2.63 -34.00 -15.15
CA PRO A 33 -3.90 -34.74 -15.09
C PRO A 33 -3.74 -36.26 -15.00
N GLU A 34 -2.58 -36.82 -15.33
CA GLU A 34 -2.40 -38.27 -15.52
C GLU A 34 -2.56 -39.08 -14.23
N ASP A 35 -2.16 -38.50 -13.09
CA ASP A 35 -2.20 -39.14 -11.76
C ASP A 35 -3.23 -38.50 -10.80
N ALA A 36 -4.10 -37.62 -11.31
CA ALA A 36 -5.03 -36.87 -10.49
C ALA A 36 -6.38 -37.60 -10.30
N PRO A 37 -6.99 -37.55 -9.10
CA PRO A 37 -8.32 -38.09 -8.85
C PRO A 37 -9.45 -37.23 -9.46
N LEU A 38 -9.10 -36.12 -10.12
CA LEU A 38 -10.01 -35.24 -10.83
C LEU A 38 -9.45 -34.85 -12.19
N LYS A 39 -10.35 -34.52 -13.12
CA LYS A 39 -10.06 -33.91 -14.41
C LYS A 39 -10.48 -32.46 -14.38
N TRP A 40 -9.82 -31.64 -15.17
CA TRP A 40 -10.18 -30.24 -15.30
C TRP A 40 -10.03 -29.72 -16.73
N LYS A 41 -10.83 -28.71 -17.03
CA LYS A 41 -10.68 -27.86 -18.21
C LYS A 41 -10.59 -26.41 -17.75
N ARG A 42 -9.70 -25.66 -18.39
CA ARG A 42 -9.52 -24.21 -18.17
C ARG A 42 -9.68 -23.50 -19.49
N ASP A 43 -10.40 -22.39 -19.48
CA ASP A 43 -10.39 -21.40 -20.55
C ASP A 43 -10.20 -20.00 -19.95
N ALA A 44 -10.40 -18.95 -20.77
CA ALA A 44 -10.19 -17.58 -20.33
C ALA A 44 -11.15 -17.15 -19.20
N GLU A 45 -12.31 -17.80 -19.06
CA GLU A 45 -13.40 -17.31 -18.21
C GLU A 45 -13.79 -18.28 -17.11
N SER A 46 -13.45 -19.56 -17.26
CA SER A 46 -13.94 -20.61 -16.40
C SER A 46 -12.95 -21.74 -16.14
N VAL A 47 -13.19 -22.41 -15.01
CA VAL A 47 -12.61 -23.69 -14.64
C VAL A 47 -13.73 -24.70 -14.48
N ILE A 48 -13.64 -25.82 -15.17
CA ILE A 48 -14.55 -26.96 -15.01
C ILE A 48 -13.76 -28.08 -14.34
N LEU A 49 -14.28 -28.60 -13.23
CA LEU A 49 -13.71 -29.72 -12.49
C LEU A 49 -14.66 -30.91 -12.54
N GLU A 50 -14.12 -32.11 -12.75
CA GLU A 50 -14.88 -33.35 -12.83
C GLU A 50 -14.17 -34.46 -12.04
N TRP A 51 -14.90 -35.17 -11.18
CA TRP A 51 -14.34 -36.31 -10.45
C TRP A 51 -15.40 -37.37 -10.14
N GLU A 52 -14.92 -38.55 -9.76
CA GLU A 52 -15.73 -39.65 -9.24
C GLU A 52 -15.46 -39.86 -7.75
N GLY A 53 -16.46 -40.37 -7.04
CA GLY A 53 -16.35 -40.63 -5.61
C GLY A 53 -16.63 -39.41 -4.72
N SER A 54 -15.83 -39.27 -3.66
CA SER A 54 -16.04 -38.33 -2.55
C SER A 54 -15.57 -36.92 -2.92
N ASP A 55 -16.44 -35.92 -2.77
CA ASP A 55 -16.04 -34.51 -2.93
C ASP A 55 -14.92 -34.15 -1.94
N ARG A 56 -15.00 -34.65 -0.70
CA ARG A 56 -13.97 -34.43 0.31
C ARG A 56 -12.60 -34.89 -0.14
N ASP A 57 -12.51 -36.07 -0.74
CA ASP A 57 -11.22 -36.67 -1.09
C ASP A 57 -10.60 -35.94 -2.29
N ALA A 58 -11.41 -35.58 -3.28
CA ALA A 58 -10.97 -34.79 -4.43
C ALA A 58 -10.46 -33.41 -4.02
N ILE A 59 -11.19 -32.70 -3.14
CA ILE A 59 -10.81 -31.37 -2.68
C ILE A 59 -9.62 -31.43 -1.72
N GLN A 60 -9.56 -32.41 -0.82
CA GLN A 60 -8.40 -32.58 0.06
C GLN A 60 -7.13 -32.89 -0.75
N TRP A 61 -7.22 -33.73 -1.79
CA TRP A 61 -6.10 -33.94 -2.70
C TRP A 61 -5.63 -32.63 -3.32
N LEU A 62 -6.57 -31.82 -3.84
CA LEU A 62 -6.24 -30.55 -4.48
C LEU A 62 -5.59 -29.55 -3.50
N LEU A 63 -6.09 -29.48 -2.26
CA LEU A 63 -5.48 -28.66 -1.21
C LEU A 63 -4.07 -29.13 -0.84
N ASN A 64 -3.85 -30.44 -0.76
CA ASN A 64 -2.52 -31.01 -0.50
C ASN A 64 -1.53 -30.72 -1.63
N GLN A 65 -2.01 -30.53 -2.87
CA GLN A 65 -1.18 -30.05 -3.98
C GLN A 65 -0.96 -28.52 -3.96
N THR A 66 -1.80 -27.79 -3.21
CA THR A 66 -1.80 -26.32 -3.21
C THR A 66 -0.96 -25.73 -2.10
N TYR A 67 -1.03 -26.33 -0.91
CA TYR A 67 -0.43 -25.79 0.31
C TYR A 67 0.43 -26.83 1.01
N GLU A 68 1.63 -26.42 1.37
CA GLU A 68 2.52 -27.20 2.22
C GLU A 68 3.21 -26.28 3.22
N ILE A 69 3.74 -26.87 4.30
CA ILE A 69 4.61 -26.17 5.24
C ILE A 69 6.03 -26.68 4.99
N THR A 70 6.94 -25.76 4.69
CA THR A 70 8.36 -26.10 4.48
C THR A 70 9.03 -26.46 5.79
N ASP A 71 10.20 -27.10 5.73
CA ASP A 71 11.03 -27.38 6.91
C ASP A 71 11.47 -26.12 7.66
N GLN A 72 11.42 -24.96 7.00
CA GLN A 72 11.72 -23.66 7.61
C GLN A 72 10.50 -23.04 8.32
N GLY A 73 9.34 -23.69 8.25
CA GLY A 73 8.06 -23.26 8.79
C GLY A 73 7.42 -22.12 8.01
N TYR A 74 7.61 -22.07 6.69
CA TYR A 74 6.85 -21.19 5.81
C TYR A 74 5.65 -21.91 5.20
N LEU A 75 4.54 -21.21 5.07
CA LEU A 75 3.46 -21.65 4.20
C LEU A 75 3.94 -21.47 2.76
N ASN A 76 4.07 -22.57 2.04
CA ASN A 76 4.44 -22.59 0.64
C ASN A 76 3.24 -22.96 -0.22
N ALA A 77 3.13 -22.31 -1.37
CA ALA A 77 2.22 -22.69 -2.43
C ALA A 77 3.06 -22.98 -3.67
N PRO A 78 3.35 -24.25 -4.01
CA PRO A 78 4.29 -24.60 -5.08
C PRO A 78 3.99 -23.93 -6.42
N ALA A 79 2.70 -23.72 -6.72
CA ALA A 79 2.27 -23.06 -7.95
C ALA A 79 2.72 -21.59 -8.09
N LEU A 80 3.09 -20.92 -6.99
CA LEU A 80 3.65 -19.57 -7.00
C LEU A 80 5.18 -19.55 -7.21
N ASN A 81 5.86 -20.71 -7.12
CA ASN A 81 7.31 -20.84 -7.31
C ASN A 81 8.15 -19.75 -6.58
N LEU A 82 7.84 -19.52 -5.31
CA LEU A 82 8.43 -18.44 -4.53
C LEU A 82 9.84 -18.78 -4.04
N ASP A 83 10.73 -17.79 -4.07
CA ASP A 83 12.02 -17.82 -3.39
C ASP A 83 11.84 -17.69 -1.86
N THR A 84 12.94 -17.77 -1.09
CA THR A 84 12.87 -17.72 0.37
C THR A 84 12.23 -16.43 0.90
N GLN A 85 12.50 -15.26 0.28
CA GLN A 85 11.85 -14.01 0.68
C GLN A 85 10.37 -14.01 0.33
N GLY A 86 10.01 -14.48 -0.85
CA GLY A 86 8.63 -14.66 -1.30
C GLY A 86 7.83 -15.57 -0.37
N GLN A 87 8.41 -16.71 0.04
CA GLN A 87 7.79 -17.63 1.01
C GLN A 87 7.57 -16.95 2.36
N TYR A 88 8.55 -16.19 2.85
CA TYR A 88 8.39 -15.40 4.08
C TYR A 88 7.25 -14.38 3.94
N THR A 89 7.24 -13.56 2.88
CA THR A 89 6.25 -12.50 2.70
C THR A 89 4.85 -13.04 2.46
N PHE A 90 4.72 -14.14 1.71
CA PHE A 90 3.45 -14.88 1.55
C PHE A 90 2.95 -15.44 2.87
N THR A 91 3.83 -16.07 3.66
CA THR A 91 3.48 -16.58 4.99
C THR A 91 2.99 -15.47 5.91
N GLN A 92 3.73 -14.35 6.03
CA GLN A 92 3.32 -13.22 6.87
C GLN A 92 2.05 -12.55 6.37
N GLY A 93 1.89 -12.47 5.04
CA GLY A 93 0.66 -12.04 4.40
C GLY A 93 -0.53 -12.89 4.83
N ALA A 94 -0.45 -14.20 4.65
CA ALA A 94 -1.49 -15.14 5.06
C ALA A 94 -1.78 -15.07 6.56
N LEU A 95 -0.75 -14.99 7.42
CA LEU A 95 -0.91 -14.87 8.88
C LEU A 95 -1.62 -13.58 9.32
N SER A 96 -1.39 -12.47 8.62
CA SER A 96 -1.99 -11.18 8.96
C SER A 96 -3.36 -10.95 8.30
N THR A 97 -3.84 -11.87 7.45
CA THR A 97 -5.05 -11.67 6.63
C THR A 97 -6.03 -12.85 6.73
N PHE A 98 -5.64 -14.05 6.33
CA PHE A 98 -6.48 -15.24 6.34
C PHE A 98 -6.38 -15.98 7.68
N LEU A 99 -5.16 -16.24 8.16
CA LEU A 99 -4.93 -17.12 9.30
C LEU A 99 -4.87 -16.37 10.63
N GLN A 100 -5.55 -15.23 10.76
CA GLN A 100 -5.36 -14.25 11.85
C GLN A 100 -5.59 -14.82 13.26
N HIS A 101 -6.53 -15.76 13.40
CA HIS A 101 -6.92 -16.31 14.68
C HIS A 101 -6.00 -17.48 15.06
N SER A 102 -5.59 -17.55 16.33
CA SER A 102 -4.69 -18.60 16.82
C SER A 102 -5.26 -20.02 16.68
N GLN A 103 -6.58 -20.20 16.57
CA GLN A 103 -7.18 -21.52 16.30
C GLN A 103 -6.98 -22.02 14.86
N GLN A 104 -6.60 -21.13 13.93
CA GLN A 104 -6.41 -21.46 12.51
C GLN A 104 -4.97 -21.82 12.18
N ARG A 105 -4.06 -21.75 13.16
CA ARG A 105 -2.63 -21.93 12.97
C ARG A 105 -1.93 -22.35 14.26
N LYS A 106 -0.80 -23.03 14.13
CA LYS A 106 0.10 -23.29 15.26
C LYS A 106 1.48 -22.75 14.92
N LEU A 107 1.96 -21.82 15.75
CA LEU A 107 3.26 -21.18 15.60
C LEU A 107 4.24 -21.74 16.63
N GLU A 108 5.50 -21.86 16.24
CA GLU A 108 6.60 -22.28 17.10
C GLU A 108 7.29 -21.07 17.77
N ALA A 109 8.35 -21.36 18.53
CA ALA A 109 9.19 -20.34 19.13
C ALA A 109 9.82 -19.45 18.05
N ALA A 110 10.05 -18.17 18.37
CA ALA A 110 10.65 -17.25 17.43
C ALA A 110 12.09 -17.66 17.10
N VAL A 111 12.44 -17.55 15.82
CA VAL A 111 13.77 -17.76 15.28
C VAL A 111 14.15 -16.51 14.50
N THR A 112 15.35 -15.99 14.75
CA THR A 112 15.86 -14.83 14.02
C THR A 112 16.26 -15.24 12.61
N ARG A 113 15.82 -14.46 11.62
CA ARG A 113 16.14 -14.62 10.20
C ARG A 113 16.68 -13.30 9.67
N SER A 114 17.60 -13.37 8.71
CA SER A 114 18.27 -12.21 8.15
C SER A 114 17.89 -12.04 6.68
N PHE A 115 17.60 -10.81 6.26
CA PHE A 115 17.20 -10.48 4.90
C PHE A 115 18.11 -9.39 4.33
N MET A 116 18.77 -9.72 3.23
CA MET A 116 19.48 -8.73 2.41
C MET A 116 18.47 -7.95 1.57
N ILE A 117 18.53 -6.61 1.66
CA ILE A 117 17.61 -5.70 0.97
C ILE A 117 18.19 -5.21 -0.35
N GLU A 118 19.44 -4.76 -0.32
CA GLU A 118 20.22 -4.38 -1.49
C GLU A 118 21.63 -4.97 -1.39
N PRO A 119 22.30 -5.20 -2.53
CA PRO A 119 23.72 -5.54 -2.52
C PRO A 119 24.51 -4.50 -1.71
N GLU A 120 25.49 -4.96 -0.94
CA GLU A 120 26.41 -4.12 -0.15
C GLU A 120 25.79 -3.38 1.06
N GLN A 121 24.48 -3.52 1.32
CA GLN A 121 23.85 -3.03 2.56
C GLN A 121 23.83 -4.10 3.65
N PRO A 122 23.84 -3.71 4.94
CA PRO A 122 23.73 -4.66 6.03
C PRO A 122 22.37 -5.37 6.02
N GLU A 123 22.36 -6.64 6.40
CA GLU A 123 21.13 -7.43 6.47
C GLU A 123 20.20 -6.93 7.58
N ILE A 124 18.89 -7.08 7.36
CA ILE A 124 17.87 -6.83 8.37
C ILE A 124 17.55 -8.13 9.09
N ASN A 125 17.78 -8.13 10.41
CA ASN A 125 17.40 -9.25 11.29
C ASN A 125 15.95 -9.08 11.74
N ILE A 126 15.17 -10.16 11.64
CA ILE A 126 13.80 -10.19 12.12
C ILE A 126 13.52 -11.49 12.87
N ASP A 127 12.66 -11.40 13.88
CA ASP A 127 12.14 -12.57 14.56
C ASP A 127 10.93 -13.12 13.82
N VAL A 128 11.07 -14.35 13.32
CA VAL A 128 10.03 -15.08 12.62
C VAL A 128 9.55 -16.20 13.50
N ARG A 129 8.23 -16.38 13.64
CA ARG A 129 7.65 -17.55 14.29
C ARG A 129 7.30 -18.58 13.21
N PRO A 130 8.02 -19.72 13.13
CA PRO A 130 7.74 -20.77 12.16
C PRO A 130 6.32 -21.31 12.31
N LEU A 131 5.67 -21.62 11.19
CA LEU A 131 4.38 -22.30 11.15
C LEU A 131 4.60 -23.81 11.24
N SER A 132 3.85 -24.48 12.12
CA SER A 132 3.86 -25.96 12.24
C SER A 132 2.60 -26.60 11.67
N SER A 133 1.47 -25.89 11.72
CA SER A 133 0.24 -26.29 11.04
C SER A 133 -0.66 -25.08 10.78
N CYS A 134 -1.53 -25.16 9.78
CA CYS A 134 -2.59 -24.19 9.58
C CYS A 134 -3.85 -24.82 9.00
N TYR A 135 -4.90 -23.99 8.90
CA TYR A 135 -6.18 -24.35 8.32
C TYR A 135 -6.04 -25.05 6.96
N TYR A 136 -5.24 -24.49 6.05
CA TYR A 136 -5.09 -24.96 4.68
C TYR A 136 -4.37 -26.31 4.54
N THR A 137 -3.61 -26.72 5.55
CA THR A 137 -2.84 -27.99 5.56
C THR A 137 -3.47 -29.05 6.45
N GLY A 138 -4.67 -28.77 6.99
CA GLY A 138 -5.38 -29.67 7.90
C GLY A 138 -6.45 -30.51 7.21
N ASP A 139 -7.10 -31.35 8.03
CA ASP A 139 -8.28 -32.14 7.64
C ASP A 139 -9.51 -31.23 7.46
N PHE A 140 -9.97 -31.02 6.23
CA PHE A 140 -11.21 -30.29 5.96
C PHE A 140 -12.44 -31.17 6.16
N LYS A 141 -13.15 -30.98 7.29
CA LYS A 141 -14.40 -31.72 7.60
C LYS A 141 -15.65 -30.85 7.60
N GLU A 142 -15.50 -29.54 7.79
CA GLU A 142 -16.63 -28.64 8.05
C GLU A 142 -17.51 -28.36 6.82
N ALA A 143 -16.96 -28.45 5.61
CA ALA A 143 -17.68 -28.25 4.35
C ALA A 143 -18.43 -29.50 3.85
N PHE A 144 -18.18 -30.67 4.45
CA PHE A 144 -18.64 -31.96 3.92
C PHE A 144 -19.62 -32.67 4.85
N SER A 145 -20.50 -33.49 4.27
CA SER A 145 -21.35 -34.42 4.99
C SER A 145 -20.53 -35.61 5.53
N SER A 146 -21.13 -36.42 6.41
CA SER A 146 -20.51 -37.67 6.87
C SER A 146 -20.22 -38.66 5.74
N LYS A 147 -20.89 -38.51 4.59
CA LYS A 147 -20.68 -39.32 3.37
C LYS A 147 -19.64 -38.73 2.42
N GLY A 148 -18.98 -37.62 2.78
CA GLY A 148 -17.93 -37.00 1.96
C GLY A 148 -18.44 -36.08 0.84
N SER A 149 -19.76 -35.92 0.67
CA SER A 149 -20.33 -34.95 -0.27
C SER A 149 -20.29 -33.52 0.30
N PHE A 150 -20.22 -32.50 -0.53
CA PHE A 150 -20.41 -31.11 -0.07
C PHE A 150 -21.76 -30.93 0.65
N LYS A 151 -21.77 -30.07 1.68
CA LYS A 151 -23.00 -29.53 2.24
C LYS A 151 -23.62 -28.53 1.25
N LYS A 152 -24.95 -28.43 1.23
CA LYS A 152 -25.66 -27.47 0.38
C LYS A 152 -25.36 -26.01 0.73
N SER A 153 -24.99 -25.76 1.98
CA SER A 153 -24.69 -24.45 2.56
C SER A 153 -23.50 -24.62 3.48
N ILE A 154 -22.47 -23.82 3.29
CA ILE A 154 -21.20 -23.91 4.00
C ILE A 154 -20.93 -22.56 4.67
N THR A 155 -20.69 -22.59 5.98
CA THR A 155 -20.38 -21.37 6.73
C THR A 155 -19.00 -20.85 6.36
N VAL A 156 -18.94 -19.62 5.86
CA VAL A 156 -17.70 -18.89 5.55
C VAL A 156 -17.28 -18.07 6.77
N LYS A 157 -15.97 -18.00 6.99
CA LYS A 157 -15.34 -17.31 8.12
C LYS A 157 -14.19 -16.43 7.64
N GLY A 158 -13.61 -15.64 8.54
CA GLY A 158 -12.49 -14.73 8.23
C GLY A 158 -11.29 -15.37 7.53
N HIS A 159 -11.01 -16.67 7.78
CA HIS A 159 -9.93 -17.38 7.09
C HIS A 159 -10.23 -17.82 5.67
N HIS A 160 -11.49 -17.74 5.24
CA HIS A 160 -11.88 -17.90 3.84
C HIS A 160 -11.93 -16.55 3.14
N LEU A 161 -12.47 -15.54 3.84
CA LEU A 161 -12.66 -14.19 3.34
C LEU A 161 -12.16 -13.18 4.38
N PRO A 162 -10.99 -12.56 4.17
CA PRO A 162 -10.39 -11.66 5.15
C PRO A 162 -11.33 -10.53 5.54
N GLY A 163 -11.48 -10.32 6.85
CA GLY A 163 -12.31 -9.25 7.38
C GLY A 163 -13.83 -9.51 7.34
N LEU A 164 -14.26 -10.72 7.00
CA LEU A 164 -15.64 -11.15 7.20
C LEU A 164 -15.92 -11.28 8.71
N VAL A 165 -16.93 -10.53 9.18
CA VAL A 165 -17.43 -10.58 10.55
C VAL A 165 -18.84 -11.14 10.53
N GLU A 166 -19.17 -11.98 11.50
CA GLU A 166 -20.51 -12.54 11.64
C GLU A 166 -21.55 -11.44 11.87
N CYS A 167 -22.66 -11.49 11.14
CA CYS A 167 -23.75 -10.56 11.36
C CYS A 167 -24.56 -11.03 12.57
N PHE A 168 -24.65 -10.21 13.62
CA PHE A 168 -25.46 -10.55 14.80
C PHE A 168 -26.93 -10.88 14.48
N VAL A 169 -27.48 -10.31 13.39
CA VAL A 169 -28.89 -10.50 12.99
C VAL A 169 -29.06 -11.69 12.05
N ASN A 170 -28.17 -11.83 11.06
CA ASN A 170 -28.32 -12.82 9.99
C ASN A 170 -27.44 -14.07 10.17
N GLY A 171 -26.64 -14.11 11.24
CA GLY A 171 -25.65 -15.16 11.48
C GLY A 171 -24.45 -15.10 10.53
N ALA A 172 -23.71 -16.20 10.49
CA ALA A 172 -22.52 -16.34 9.64
C ALA A 172 -22.88 -16.47 8.15
N TYR A 173 -22.07 -15.85 7.29
CA TYR A 173 -22.24 -15.93 5.83
C TYR A 173 -22.26 -17.38 5.36
N GLN A 174 -23.21 -17.70 4.50
CA GLN A 174 -23.41 -19.03 3.94
C GLN A 174 -23.05 -19.00 2.46
N ALA A 175 -22.14 -19.89 2.06
CA ALA A 175 -21.73 -20.09 0.68
C ALA A 175 -22.25 -21.41 0.11
N SER A 176 -22.52 -21.41 -1.18
CA SER A 176 -22.60 -22.61 -2.01
C SER A 176 -21.26 -23.36 -2.04
N PRO A 177 -21.26 -24.65 -2.43
CA PRO A 177 -20.02 -25.40 -2.68
C PRO A 177 -19.06 -24.68 -3.62
N GLU A 178 -19.57 -24.09 -4.69
CA GLU A 178 -18.81 -23.39 -5.71
C GLU A 178 -18.16 -22.12 -5.15
N GLU A 179 -18.92 -21.26 -4.45
CA GLU A 179 -18.37 -20.07 -3.78
C GLU A 179 -17.28 -20.47 -2.76
N PHE A 180 -17.59 -21.43 -1.90
CA PHE A 180 -16.65 -21.91 -0.89
C PHE A 180 -15.35 -22.42 -1.51
N LEU A 181 -15.46 -23.26 -2.55
CA LEU A 181 -14.32 -23.84 -3.24
C LEU A 181 -13.38 -22.76 -3.79
N THR A 182 -13.93 -21.69 -4.40
CA THR A 182 -13.08 -20.60 -4.91
C THR A 182 -12.31 -19.88 -3.82
N LEU A 183 -12.92 -19.66 -2.65
CA LEU A 183 -12.28 -18.96 -1.54
C LEU A 183 -11.09 -19.71 -0.94
N LEU A 184 -11.03 -21.04 -1.11
CA LEU A 184 -9.89 -21.83 -0.67
C LEU A 184 -8.60 -21.48 -1.41
N PHE A 185 -8.69 -20.96 -2.64
CA PHE A 185 -7.54 -20.61 -3.49
C PHE A 185 -7.31 -19.11 -3.61
N LEU A 186 -8.20 -18.30 -3.02
CA LEU A 186 -8.06 -16.84 -2.95
C LEU A 186 -6.68 -16.38 -2.46
N PRO A 187 -6.04 -17.03 -1.46
CA PRO A 187 -4.72 -16.59 -1.02
C PRO A 187 -3.66 -16.51 -2.13
N LEU A 188 -3.73 -17.36 -3.17
CA LEU A 188 -2.74 -17.39 -4.24
C LEU A 188 -2.90 -16.22 -5.23
N ALA A 189 -4.11 -15.66 -5.33
CA ALA A 189 -4.39 -14.55 -6.22
C ALA A 189 -4.08 -13.18 -5.60
N CYS A 190 -3.99 -13.09 -4.27
CA CYS A 190 -3.85 -11.83 -3.56
C CYS A 190 -2.41 -11.29 -3.56
N GLY A 191 -2.30 -9.96 -3.47
CA GLY A 191 -1.10 -9.26 -3.03
C GLY A 191 -1.14 -8.96 -1.53
N TYR A 192 -0.04 -9.18 -0.82
CA TYR A 192 0.05 -8.95 0.63
C TYR A 192 1.01 -7.82 0.99
N TYR A 193 0.60 -6.96 1.93
CA TYR A 193 1.42 -5.86 2.39
C TYR A 193 1.36 -5.69 3.91
N LYS A 194 2.52 -5.44 4.52
CA LYS A 194 2.63 -4.95 5.89
C LYS A 194 2.52 -3.43 5.89
N LEU A 195 1.58 -2.90 6.68
CA LEU A 195 1.35 -1.46 6.82
C LEU A 195 2.03 -0.93 8.10
N PRO A 196 2.26 0.39 8.22
CA PRO A 196 2.78 0.99 9.44
C PRO A 196 1.79 0.77 10.58
N ALA A 197 2.33 0.53 11.78
CA ALA A 197 1.53 0.35 12.97
C ALA A 197 0.71 1.61 13.28
N GLN A 198 -0.43 1.43 13.92
CA GLN A 198 -1.30 2.52 14.36
C GLN A 198 -1.46 2.47 15.87
N SER A 199 -1.51 3.64 16.52
CA SER A 199 -1.88 3.73 17.92
C SER A 199 -3.38 3.47 18.09
N VAL A 200 -3.73 2.41 18.81
CA VAL A 200 -5.11 2.03 19.16
C VAL A 200 -5.16 1.84 20.66
N GLY A 201 -5.94 2.69 21.36
CA GLY A 201 -6.02 2.66 22.82
C GLY A 201 -4.68 2.94 23.52
N GLY A 202 -3.84 3.80 22.93
CA GLY A 202 -2.52 4.16 23.47
C GLY A 202 -1.42 3.12 23.25
N LYS A 203 -1.68 2.04 22.51
CA LYS A 203 -0.70 1.01 22.13
C LYS A 203 -0.56 0.93 20.62
N LEU A 204 0.68 0.82 20.14
CA LEU A 204 0.93 0.49 18.74
C LEU A 204 0.32 -0.88 18.42
N SER A 205 -0.33 -0.97 17.28
CA SER A 205 -0.99 -2.19 16.79
C SER A 205 -0.63 -2.40 15.34
N ALA A 206 -0.30 -3.64 14.99
CA ALA A 206 0.05 -4.02 13.64
C ALA A 206 -1.12 -3.84 12.67
N ARG A 207 -0.79 -3.56 11.40
CA ARG A 207 -1.75 -3.42 10.31
C ARG A 207 -1.25 -4.14 9.07
N SER A 208 -2.18 -4.62 8.27
CA SER A 208 -1.91 -5.30 7.00
C SER A 208 -2.89 -4.85 5.93
N ALA A 209 -2.50 -5.06 4.68
CA ALA A 209 -3.38 -4.94 3.53
C ALA A 209 -3.33 -6.22 2.71
N VAL A 210 -4.50 -6.63 2.24
CA VAL A 210 -4.64 -7.65 1.19
C VAL A 210 -5.25 -6.98 -0.04
N VAL A 211 -4.57 -7.12 -1.17
CA VAL A 211 -5.01 -6.62 -2.48
C VAL A 211 -5.62 -7.77 -3.25
N ILE A 212 -6.87 -7.61 -3.67
CA ILE A 212 -7.65 -8.59 -4.40
C ILE A 212 -7.84 -8.08 -5.83
N PRO A 213 -7.24 -8.74 -6.84
CA PRO A 213 -7.29 -8.27 -8.23
C PRO A 213 -8.65 -8.54 -8.89
N ASN A 214 -9.03 -7.67 -9.83
CA ASN A 214 -10.07 -7.98 -10.81
C ASN A 214 -9.48 -8.75 -11.98
N ILE A 215 -9.72 -10.06 -11.99
CA ILE A 215 -9.26 -10.96 -13.04
C ILE A 215 -10.34 -11.05 -14.13
N THR A 216 -9.96 -10.71 -15.36
CA THR A 216 -10.84 -10.73 -16.54
C THR A 216 -10.49 -11.83 -17.53
N ASN A 217 -9.30 -12.43 -17.41
CA ASN A 217 -8.86 -13.56 -18.22
C ASN A 217 -7.97 -14.50 -17.39
N LEU A 218 -8.43 -15.72 -17.14
CA LEU A 218 -7.74 -16.71 -16.31
C LEU A 218 -6.44 -17.22 -16.93
N ILE A 219 -6.36 -17.34 -18.26
CA ILE A 219 -5.15 -17.84 -18.92
C ILE A 219 -4.06 -16.78 -18.84
N ALA A 220 -4.38 -15.55 -19.22
CA ALA A 220 -3.43 -14.43 -19.14
C ALA A 220 -2.99 -14.16 -17.69
N TRP A 221 -3.92 -14.25 -16.72
CA TRP A 221 -3.59 -14.15 -15.30
C TRP A 221 -2.57 -15.19 -14.85
N VAL A 222 -2.74 -16.44 -15.26
CA VAL A 222 -1.81 -17.53 -14.88
C VAL A 222 -0.42 -17.30 -15.45
N GLU A 223 -0.31 -16.93 -16.73
CA GLU A 223 0.99 -16.64 -17.34
C GLU A 223 1.67 -15.46 -16.66
N SER A 224 0.94 -14.38 -16.38
CA SER A 224 1.45 -13.22 -15.65
C SER A 224 1.95 -13.60 -14.25
N ARG A 225 1.18 -14.41 -13.50
CA ARG A 225 1.57 -14.85 -12.16
C ARG A 225 2.76 -15.79 -12.14
N LYS A 226 2.97 -16.60 -13.18
CA LYS A 226 4.17 -17.44 -13.31
C LYS A 226 5.41 -16.61 -13.63
N ALA A 227 5.26 -15.51 -14.36
CA ALA A 227 6.36 -14.61 -14.70
C ALA A 227 6.78 -13.71 -13.52
N MET A 228 5.88 -13.47 -12.56
CA MET A 228 6.20 -12.69 -11.37
C MET A 228 7.02 -13.48 -10.36
N ALA A 229 8.17 -12.92 -9.98
CA ALA A 229 8.88 -13.36 -8.80
C ALA A 229 8.08 -13.02 -7.52
N GLY A 230 8.34 -13.77 -6.45
CA GLY A 230 7.84 -13.45 -5.12
C GLY A 230 8.23 -12.04 -4.65
N ARG A 231 7.61 -11.56 -3.57
CA ARG A 231 7.93 -10.23 -3.03
C ARG A 231 9.14 -10.28 -2.11
N THR A 232 10.02 -9.30 -2.30
CA THR A 232 11.12 -9.02 -1.38
C THR A 232 10.59 -8.50 -0.04
N TYR A 233 11.42 -8.57 1.00
CA TYR A 233 11.11 -7.99 2.30
C TYR A 233 10.82 -6.48 2.22
N ARG A 234 11.46 -5.77 1.29
CA ARG A 234 11.21 -4.35 1.03
C ARG A 234 9.85 -4.12 0.38
N ASP A 235 9.56 -4.82 -0.72
CA ASP A 235 8.32 -4.59 -1.48
C ASP A 235 7.07 -5.18 -0.81
N PHE A 236 7.24 -6.02 0.21
CA PHE A 236 6.17 -6.44 1.12
C PHE A 236 5.70 -5.31 2.05
N ARG A 237 6.49 -4.24 2.23
CA ARG A 237 6.08 -3.09 3.04
C ARG A 237 5.45 -2.04 2.17
N SER A 238 4.39 -1.46 2.69
CA SER A 238 3.75 -0.29 2.12
C SER A 238 3.40 0.65 3.26
N SER A 239 3.49 1.94 2.99
CA SER A 239 3.14 3.05 3.87
C SER A 239 1.63 3.21 4.09
N GLY A 240 0.78 2.62 3.24
CA GLY A 240 -0.68 2.70 3.36
C GLY A 240 -1.43 1.74 2.44
N ALA A 241 -2.74 1.60 2.66
CA ALA A 241 -3.58 0.73 1.83
C ALA A 241 -3.72 1.24 0.39
N GLY A 242 -3.73 2.56 0.19
CA GLY A 242 -3.73 3.17 -1.14
C GLY A 242 -2.47 2.84 -1.93
N GLU A 243 -1.30 3.02 -1.31
CA GLU A 243 -0.03 2.64 -1.94
C GLU A 243 0.03 1.13 -2.24
N SER A 244 -0.47 0.28 -1.34
CA SER A 244 -0.53 -1.18 -1.59
C SER A 244 -1.26 -1.50 -2.90
N ALA A 245 -2.32 -0.75 -3.24
CA ALA A 245 -3.03 -0.87 -4.50
C ALA A 245 -2.17 -0.44 -5.69
N LEU A 246 -1.58 0.76 -5.62
CA LEU A 246 -0.75 1.33 -6.68
C LEU A 246 0.48 0.45 -6.96
N HIS A 247 1.13 -0.05 -5.91
CA HIS A 247 2.26 -0.97 -6.00
C HIS A 247 1.84 -2.27 -6.70
N PHE A 248 0.71 -2.85 -6.31
CA PHE A 248 0.21 -4.07 -6.95
C PHE A 248 -0.07 -3.83 -8.45
N LEU A 249 -0.80 -2.77 -8.78
CA LEU A 249 -1.14 -2.45 -10.18
C LEU A 249 0.10 -2.11 -11.02
N LEU A 250 1.11 -1.46 -10.45
CA LEU A 250 2.40 -1.20 -11.12
C LEU A 250 3.16 -2.50 -11.41
N GLN A 251 3.19 -3.44 -10.46
CA GLN A 251 3.79 -4.76 -10.66
C GLN A 251 3.10 -5.54 -11.78
N GLU A 252 1.76 -5.53 -11.81
CA GLU A 252 0.99 -6.17 -12.87
C GLU A 252 1.19 -5.49 -14.24
N LYS A 253 1.38 -4.16 -14.28
CA LYS A 253 1.69 -3.41 -15.51
C LYS A 253 3.05 -3.79 -16.10
N ALA A 254 4.03 -4.13 -15.26
CA ALA A 254 5.39 -4.43 -15.68
C ALA A 254 5.55 -5.77 -16.41
N VAL A 255 4.53 -6.65 -16.37
CA VAL A 255 4.56 -7.94 -17.07
C VAL A 255 4.15 -7.74 -18.54
N GLU A 256 5.13 -7.79 -19.45
CA GLU A 256 4.96 -7.46 -20.88
C GLU A 256 3.89 -8.32 -21.58
N ASP A 257 3.80 -9.61 -21.26
CA ASP A 257 2.84 -10.56 -21.86
C ASP A 257 1.38 -10.32 -21.44
N ALA A 258 1.14 -9.46 -20.44
CA ALA A 258 -0.19 -9.18 -19.92
C ALA A 258 -0.88 -7.98 -20.59
N GLN A 259 -0.24 -7.28 -21.55
CA GLN A 259 -0.73 -5.99 -22.08
C GLN A 259 -2.19 -5.96 -22.53
N GLN A 260 -2.74 -7.07 -23.04
CA GLN A 260 -4.13 -7.13 -23.49
C GLN A 260 -5.15 -7.44 -22.37
N PHE A 261 -4.72 -8.10 -21.28
CA PHE A 261 -5.60 -8.60 -20.21
C PHE A 261 -5.08 -8.19 -18.84
N GLN A 262 -4.82 -6.89 -18.69
CA GLN A 262 -4.28 -6.32 -17.47
C GLN A 262 -5.35 -6.24 -16.38
N VAL A 263 -4.91 -6.14 -15.12
CA VAL A 263 -5.80 -5.90 -14.00
C VAL A 263 -6.29 -4.45 -14.05
N ASP A 264 -7.56 -4.27 -14.41
CA ASP A 264 -8.19 -2.94 -14.56
C ASP A 264 -8.46 -2.23 -13.23
N TYR A 265 -8.64 -2.98 -12.15
CA TYR A 265 -8.81 -2.45 -10.80
C TYR A 265 -8.55 -3.53 -9.76
N CYS A 266 -8.35 -3.12 -8.51
CA CYS A 266 -8.28 -4.02 -7.36
C CYS A 266 -9.08 -3.48 -6.18
N GLU A 267 -9.42 -4.38 -5.24
CA GLU A 267 -9.87 -4.00 -3.91
C GLU A 267 -8.76 -4.22 -2.89
N VAL A 268 -8.55 -3.25 -2.00
CA VAL A 268 -7.62 -3.38 -0.88
C VAL A 268 -8.39 -3.42 0.42
N TYR A 269 -8.28 -4.54 1.13
CA TYR A 269 -8.83 -4.65 2.47
C TYR A 269 -7.75 -4.27 3.46
N GLN A 270 -7.96 -3.16 4.15
CA GLN A 270 -7.10 -2.72 5.24
C GLN A 270 -7.54 -3.40 6.53
N LEU A 271 -6.61 -4.09 7.17
CA LEU A 271 -6.86 -4.89 8.37
C LEU A 271 -6.01 -4.36 9.53
N GLY A 272 -6.59 -4.33 10.73
CA GLY A 272 -5.91 -3.87 11.94
C GLY A 272 -6.77 -3.98 13.19
N LYS A 273 -6.18 -3.66 14.34
CA LYS A 273 -6.89 -3.73 15.62
C LYS A 273 -8.01 -2.70 15.69
N GLN A 274 -9.12 -3.05 16.33
CA GLN A 274 -10.20 -2.12 16.66
C GLN A 274 -10.37 -2.00 18.18
N VAL A 275 -10.86 -0.85 18.64
CA VAL A 275 -10.95 -0.53 20.07
C VAL A 275 -11.93 -1.45 20.81
N TRP A 276 -12.98 -1.92 20.13
CA TRP A 276 -14.06 -2.71 20.74
C TRP A 276 -13.79 -4.22 20.75
N ASP A 277 -12.80 -4.72 20.01
CA ASP A 277 -12.42 -6.14 20.01
C ASP A 277 -10.96 -6.30 20.45
N GLY A 278 -10.79 -6.68 21.72
CA GLY A 278 -9.48 -6.91 22.30
C GLY A 278 -8.78 -8.18 21.81
N ASN A 279 -9.53 -9.14 21.25
CA ASN A 279 -9.07 -10.49 20.93
C ASN A 279 -8.62 -10.64 19.47
N GLN A 280 -9.00 -9.70 18.58
CA GLN A 280 -8.66 -9.77 17.15
C GLN A 280 -7.78 -8.58 16.72
N SER A 281 -6.54 -8.90 16.32
CA SER A 281 -5.54 -7.90 15.94
C SER A 281 -5.67 -7.38 14.50
N TYR A 282 -6.48 -8.01 13.64
CA TYR A 282 -6.55 -7.71 12.20
C TYR A 282 -7.98 -7.69 11.65
N LEU A 283 -8.88 -6.98 12.32
CA LEU A 283 -10.23 -6.75 11.83
C LEU A 283 -10.26 -5.81 10.62
N LYS A 284 -11.28 -5.95 9.77
CA LYS A 284 -11.47 -5.09 8.59
C LYS A 284 -11.74 -3.66 9.02
N GLN A 285 -10.84 -2.74 8.67
CA GLN A 285 -10.96 -1.32 8.98
C GLN A 285 -11.55 -0.53 7.79
N ALA A 286 -11.14 -0.86 6.57
CA ALA A 286 -11.57 -0.15 5.37
C ALA A 286 -11.45 -1.04 4.11
N VAL A 287 -12.19 -0.66 3.06
CA VAL A 287 -12.05 -1.19 1.71
C VAL A 287 -11.80 -0.03 0.77
N TYR A 288 -10.72 -0.11 0.00
CA TYR A 288 -10.44 0.81 -1.08
C TYR A 288 -10.63 0.10 -2.40
N ARG A 289 -11.31 0.73 -3.35
CA ARG A 289 -11.40 0.23 -4.72
C ARG A 289 -10.60 1.17 -5.60
N VAL A 290 -9.50 0.68 -6.14
CA VAL A 290 -8.54 1.50 -6.89
C VAL A 290 -8.54 1.02 -8.33
N LYS A 291 -8.91 1.92 -9.23
CA LYS A 291 -8.84 1.67 -10.67
C LYS A 291 -7.42 1.90 -11.16
N ARG A 292 -7.04 1.15 -12.18
CA ARG A 292 -5.84 1.42 -12.94
C ARG A 292 -5.99 2.73 -13.70
N ASN A 293 -4.96 3.56 -13.60
CA ASN A 293 -4.78 4.75 -14.40
C ASN A 293 -3.28 4.89 -14.66
N ASP A 294 -2.87 4.84 -15.92
CA ASP A 294 -1.45 4.77 -16.28
C ASP A 294 -0.68 6.05 -15.91
N ASP A 295 -1.30 7.23 -16.04
CA ASP A 295 -0.69 8.50 -15.61
C ASP A 295 -0.44 8.53 -14.10
N ILE A 296 -1.39 7.99 -13.32
CA ILE A 296 -1.25 7.85 -11.86
C ILE A 296 -0.16 6.84 -11.49
N LEU A 297 -0.08 5.72 -12.22
CA LEU A 297 0.96 4.71 -11.98
C LEU A 297 2.35 5.23 -12.33
N GLU A 298 2.50 6.01 -13.39
CA GLU A 298 3.77 6.67 -13.75
C GLU A 298 4.19 7.68 -12.67
N LEU A 299 3.26 8.50 -12.19
CA LEU A 299 3.53 9.44 -11.10
C LEU A 299 3.86 8.72 -9.78
N TYR A 300 3.22 7.58 -9.51
CA TYR A 300 3.54 6.74 -8.36
C TYR A 300 4.93 6.09 -8.49
N GLU A 301 5.28 5.58 -9.67
CA GLU A 301 6.59 4.98 -9.93
C GLU A 301 7.71 5.99 -9.67
N LEU A 302 7.55 7.22 -10.18
CA LEU A 302 8.44 8.33 -9.87
C LEU A 302 8.50 8.59 -8.35
N ALA A 303 7.35 8.72 -7.69
CA ALA A 303 7.32 8.97 -6.26
C ALA A 303 8.06 7.88 -5.48
N LYS A 304 7.89 6.61 -5.85
CA LYS A 304 8.59 5.47 -5.26
C LYS A 304 10.11 5.58 -5.45
N GLN A 305 10.58 6.07 -6.60
CA GLN A 305 12.00 6.26 -6.88
C GLN A 305 12.63 7.40 -6.06
N VAL A 306 11.92 8.51 -5.86
CA VAL A 306 12.46 9.69 -5.14
C VAL A 306 12.21 9.62 -3.62
N PHE A 307 11.36 8.70 -3.17
CA PHE A 307 11.10 8.38 -1.75
C PHE A 307 11.38 6.90 -1.43
N PRO A 308 12.60 6.38 -1.69
CA PRO A 308 12.89 4.97 -1.50
C PRO A 308 12.90 4.61 -0.01
N ALA A 309 12.59 3.34 0.29
CA ALA A 309 12.84 2.79 1.60
C ALA A 309 14.35 2.54 1.78
N VAL A 310 14.92 2.96 2.91
CA VAL A 310 16.37 2.94 3.15
C VAL A 310 16.69 2.11 4.38
N VAL A 311 17.68 1.22 4.29
CA VAL A 311 18.18 0.50 5.46
C VAL A 311 18.93 1.48 6.37
N ARG A 312 18.54 1.53 7.64
CA ARG A 312 19.21 2.32 8.68
C ARG A 312 19.72 1.40 9.78
N GLN A 313 20.72 1.88 10.50
CA GLN A 313 21.36 1.16 11.59
C GLN A 313 21.43 2.05 12.84
N THR A 314 21.21 1.47 14.02
CA THR A 314 21.27 2.18 15.30
C THR A 314 22.72 2.21 15.76
N ASP A 315 23.04 3.05 16.74
CA ASP A 315 24.35 3.03 17.41
C ASP A 315 24.67 1.66 18.03
N LYS A 316 23.65 0.83 18.31
CA LYS A 316 23.79 -0.54 18.84
C LYS A 316 23.97 -1.60 17.75
N GLY A 317 23.95 -1.18 16.48
CA GLY A 317 24.13 -2.06 15.32
C GLY A 317 22.83 -2.71 14.81
N GLU A 318 21.67 -2.39 15.38
CA GLU A 318 20.37 -2.94 14.95
C GLU A 318 19.94 -2.29 13.63
N THR A 319 19.49 -3.10 12.68
CA THR A 319 19.11 -2.65 11.33
C THR A 319 17.60 -2.67 11.14
N TRP A 320 17.05 -1.63 10.53
CA TRP A 320 15.63 -1.56 10.15
C TRP A 320 15.45 -0.88 8.80
N LEU A 321 14.28 -1.06 8.21
CA LEU A 321 13.91 -0.43 6.96
C LEU A 321 13.13 0.85 7.24
N ALA A 322 13.77 2.01 7.07
CA ALA A 322 13.11 3.30 7.19
C ALA A 322 12.25 3.57 5.94
N VAL A 323 10.95 3.80 6.15
CA VAL A 323 9.98 4.11 5.10
C VAL A 323 9.68 5.60 5.04
N SER A 324 9.25 6.08 3.88
CA SER A 324 9.02 7.50 3.70
C SER A 324 7.79 8.03 4.44
N LYS A 325 7.88 9.26 4.97
CA LYS A 325 6.72 9.99 5.53
C LYS A 325 5.91 10.70 4.46
N VAL A 326 6.55 11.12 3.36
CA VAL A 326 5.91 11.84 2.23
C VAL A 326 5.14 10.88 1.32
N LEU A 327 5.70 9.72 1.00
CA LEU A 327 5.10 8.78 0.05
C LEU A 327 3.64 8.39 0.38
N PRO A 328 3.26 8.02 1.63
CA PRO A 328 1.87 7.70 1.94
C PRO A 328 0.90 8.85 1.66
N TRP A 329 1.30 10.09 1.96
CA TRP A 329 0.49 11.27 1.69
C TRP A 329 0.27 11.50 0.18
N ILE A 330 1.32 11.32 -0.62
CA ILE A 330 1.21 11.37 -2.09
C ILE A 330 0.27 10.27 -2.58
N CYS A 331 0.46 9.03 -2.14
CA CYS A 331 -0.36 7.88 -2.56
C CYS A 331 -1.85 8.05 -2.22
N ASP A 332 -2.16 8.61 -1.04
CA ASP A 332 -3.55 8.91 -0.65
C ASP A 332 -4.21 9.92 -1.60
N ASN A 333 -3.46 10.93 -2.07
CA ASN A 333 -3.94 11.89 -3.06
C ASN A 333 -4.12 11.24 -4.43
N LEU A 334 -3.15 10.44 -4.88
CA LEU A 334 -3.19 9.74 -6.16
C LEU A 334 -4.39 8.80 -6.26
N VAL A 335 -4.63 7.99 -5.22
CA VAL A 335 -5.78 7.07 -5.16
C VAL A 335 -7.11 7.82 -5.11
N ALA A 336 -7.13 9.02 -4.53
CA ALA A 336 -8.30 9.90 -4.52
C ALA A 336 -8.47 10.73 -5.80
N GLU A 337 -7.64 10.50 -6.83
CA GLU A 337 -7.60 11.24 -8.09
C GLU A 337 -7.44 12.77 -7.87
N LYS A 338 -6.65 13.13 -6.86
CA LYS A 338 -6.29 14.52 -6.55
C LYS A 338 -4.85 14.80 -6.95
N PRO A 339 -4.50 16.07 -7.23
CA PRO A 339 -3.10 16.46 -7.41
C PRO A 339 -2.26 16.02 -6.22
N TRP A 340 -1.07 15.50 -6.50
CA TRP A 340 -0.22 14.83 -5.51
C TRP A 340 0.12 15.70 -4.30
N TYR A 341 0.15 17.03 -4.47
CA TYR A 341 0.47 18.01 -3.45
C TYR A 341 -0.72 18.49 -2.62
N THR A 342 -1.92 17.94 -2.83
CA THR A 342 -3.12 18.37 -2.10
C THR A 342 -2.98 18.12 -0.59
N ASN A 343 -3.48 19.03 0.25
CA ASN A 343 -3.34 19.01 1.71
C ASN A 343 -1.89 19.11 2.22
N PHE A 344 -0.96 19.66 1.43
CA PHE A 344 0.41 19.89 1.89
C PHE A 344 0.48 20.73 3.18
N PHE A 345 -0.46 21.68 3.37
CA PHE A 345 -0.60 22.42 4.62
C PHE A 345 -0.75 21.50 5.85
N ASP A 346 -1.69 20.56 5.81
CA ASP A 346 -1.99 19.66 6.92
C ASP A 346 -0.87 18.62 7.09
N PHE A 347 -0.31 18.13 5.98
CA PHE A 347 0.85 17.25 5.98
C PHE A 347 2.03 17.91 6.73
N ARG A 348 2.40 19.14 6.35
CA ARG A 348 3.51 19.88 6.99
C ARG A 348 3.23 20.14 8.47
N LYS A 349 1.98 20.50 8.83
CA LYS A 349 1.62 20.75 10.23
C LYS A 349 1.83 19.54 11.13
N ARG A 350 1.66 18.33 10.60
CA ARG A 350 1.84 17.06 11.34
C ARG A 350 3.27 16.52 11.30
N ASN A 351 4.10 17.02 10.40
CA ASN A 351 5.44 16.49 10.14
C ASN A 351 6.49 17.60 10.24
N ASN A 352 7.24 17.62 11.35
CA ASN A 352 8.33 18.57 11.56
C ASN A 352 9.57 18.29 10.68
N LEU A 353 9.72 17.04 10.21
CA LEU A 353 10.80 16.56 9.35
C LEU A 353 10.23 15.66 8.27
N TYR A 354 10.63 15.89 7.02
CA TYR A 354 10.19 15.13 5.84
C TYR A 354 11.22 15.25 4.70
N GLU A 355 11.13 14.35 3.72
CA GLU A 355 12.10 14.13 2.64
C GLU A 355 12.03 15.24 1.58
N ARG A 356 12.57 16.42 1.90
CA ARG A 356 12.48 17.60 1.02
C ARG A 356 13.08 17.38 -0.37
N LYS A 357 14.18 16.64 -0.50
CA LYS A 357 14.83 16.38 -1.80
C LYS A 357 13.88 15.69 -2.77
N GLY A 358 13.16 14.66 -2.31
CA GLY A 358 12.17 13.98 -3.16
C GLY A 358 11.02 14.91 -3.55
N LEU A 359 10.57 15.79 -2.64
CA LEU A 359 9.55 16.79 -2.97
C LEU A 359 10.02 17.78 -4.05
N VAL A 360 11.30 18.16 -4.05
CA VAL A 360 11.88 19.00 -5.11
C VAL A 360 11.79 18.27 -6.46
N SER A 361 12.21 17.00 -6.52
CA SER A 361 12.11 16.20 -7.76
C SER A 361 10.66 16.07 -8.26
N MET A 362 9.70 15.88 -7.35
CA MET A 362 8.27 15.81 -7.72
C MET A 362 7.74 17.11 -8.34
N THR A 363 8.39 18.25 -8.12
CA THR A 363 7.93 19.54 -8.69
C THR A 363 8.13 19.66 -10.20
N GLU A 364 8.85 18.72 -10.83
CA GLU A 364 8.98 18.64 -12.29
C GLU A 364 7.71 18.11 -12.98
N TYR A 365 6.74 17.59 -12.20
CA TYR A 365 5.55 16.89 -12.69
C TYR A 365 4.26 17.67 -12.43
N PHE A 366 4.36 19.00 -12.44
CA PHE A 366 3.19 19.86 -12.44
C PHE A 366 2.60 20.00 -13.84
N ASN A 367 1.28 20.20 -13.92
CA ASN A 367 0.69 20.68 -15.17
C ASN A 367 1.05 22.15 -15.41
N GLU A 368 0.78 22.64 -16.63
CA GLU A 368 1.14 24.01 -17.03
C GLU A 368 0.53 25.10 -16.13
N GLU A 369 -0.70 24.91 -15.63
CA GLU A 369 -1.37 25.90 -14.78
C GLU A 369 -0.73 25.96 -13.38
N GLU A 370 -0.42 24.79 -12.82
CA GLU A 370 0.27 24.64 -11.54
C GLU A 370 1.67 25.26 -11.59
N GLN A 371 2.41 24.99 -12.67
CA GLN A 371 3.76 25.51 -12.87
C GLN A 371 3.78 27.06 -12.85
N VAL A 372 2.77 27.71 -13.44
CA VAL A 372 2.68 29.18 -13.48
C VAL A 372 2.61 29.79 -12.08
N LEU A 373 1.74 29.26 -11.21
CA LEU A 373 1.66 29.76 -9.85
C LEU A 373 2.92 29.41 -9.05
N PHE A 374 3.39 28.17 -9.19
CA PHE A 374 4.57 27.67 -8.48
C PHE A 374 5.81 28.54 -8.76
N ASP A 375 6.12 28.79 -10.04
CA ASP A 375 7.26 29.61 -10.46
C ASP A 375 7.12 31.08 -10.03
N ALA A 376 5.90 31.62 -10.11
CA ALA A 376 5.63 32.99 -9.67
C ALA A 376 5.97 33.16 -8.17
N VAL A 377 5.56 32.19 -7.35
CA VAL A 377 5.81 32.15 -5.90
C VAL A 377 7.28 31.93 -5.59
N GLN A 378 7.94 30.94 -6.21
CA GLN A 378 9.38 30.70 -6.01
C GLN A 378 10.21 31.92 -6.39
N GLY A 379 9.88 32.57 -7.51
CA GLY A 379 10.57 33.79 -7.93
C GLY A 379 10.35 34.97 -6.97
N ALA A 380 9.16 35.08 -6.39
CA ALA A 380 8.86 36.10 -5.38
C ALA A 380 9.59 35.82 -4.07
N PHE A 381 9.60 34.57 -3.63
CA PHE A 381 10.33 34.12 -2.45
C PHE A 381 11.85 34.32 -2.61
N SER A 382 12.42 34.03 -3.78
CA SER A 382 13.81 34.34 -4.11
C SER A 382 14.14 35.84 -3.95
N SER A 383 13.23 36.71 -4.42
CA SER A 383 13.37 38.16 -4.32
C SER A 383 13.27 38.65 -2.88
N TYR A 384 12.36 38.06 -2.10
CA TYR A 384 12.24 38.28 -0.65
C TYR A 384 13.53 37.88 0.09
N LEU A 385 14.03 36.68 -0.16
CA LEU A 385 15.26 36.16 0.47
C LEU A 385 16.46 37.06 0.17
N ARG A 386 16.63 37.51 -1.09
CA ARG A 386 17.70 38.46 -1.43
C ARG A 386 17.63 39.73 -0.59
N GLY A 387 16.43 40.27 -0.37
CA GLY A 387 16.22 41.43 0.49
C GLY A 387 16.63 41.18 1.94
N GLN A 388 16.29 40.00 2.47
CA GLN A 388 16.65 39.60 3.84
C GLN A 388 18.16 39.35 3.99
N ILE A 389 18.82 38.76 2.99
CA ILE A 389 20.29 38.58 2.97
C ILE A 389 20.99 39.94 3.05
N LEU A 390 20.58 40.90 2.22
CA LEU A 390 21.17 42.25 2.22
C LEU A 390 20.95 42.96 3.57
N GLN A 391 19.79 42.75 4.21
CA GLN A 391 19.51 43.32 5.52
C GLN A 391 20.36 42.67 6.62
N ALA A 392 20.53 41.35 6.60
CA ALA A 392 21.36 40.62 7.55
C ALA A 392 22.85 41.02 7.42
N GLN A 393 23.35 41.14 6.18
CA GLN A 393 24.70 41.63 5.90
C GLN A 393 24.93 43.06 6.41
N LYS A 394 23.96 43.97 6.22
CA LYS A 394 24.02 45.33 6.79
C LYS A 394 24.04 45.34 8.33
N GLN A 395 23.48 44.31 8.96
CA GLN A 395 23.44 44.13 10.41
C GLN A 395 24.63 43.32 10.94
N GLY A 396 25.57 42.91 10.08
CA GLY A 396 26.74 42.11 10.47
C GLY A 396 26.41 40.69 10.94
N ARG A 397 25.24 40.15 10.59
CA ARG A 397 24.81 38.80 10.98
C ARG A 397 24.57 37.90 9.78
N SER A 398 24.67 36.59 9.97
CA SER A 398 24.20 35.60 9.01
C SER A 398 22.67 35.57 8.98
N LEU A 399 22.11 35.20 7.82
CA LEU A 399 20.68 35.03 7.68
C LEU A 399 20.25 33.72 8.34
N ASP A 400 19.26 33.81 9.24
CA ASP A 400 18.53 32.63 9.70
C ASP A 400 17.46 32.27 8.65
N TYR A 401 17.78 31.27 7.83
CA TYR A 401 16.90 30.82 6.75
C TYR A 401 15.61 30.19 7.28
N GLY A 402 15.69 29.43 8.38
CA GLY A 402 14.53 28.77 8.98
C GLY A 402 13.50 29.80 9.42
N GLN A 403 13.92 30.76 10.25
CA GLN A 403 13.06 31.83 10.75
C GLN A 403 12.42 32.65 9.63
N VAL A 404 13.20 32.98 8.59
CA VAL A 404 12.74 33.82 7.47
C VAL A 404 11.74 33.07 6.59
N THR A 405 11.96 31.77 6.38
CA THR A 405 11.04 30.90 5.66
C THR A 405 9.73 30.73 6.43
N ASP A 406 9.82 30.48 7.74
CA ASP A 406 8.63 30.34 8.60
C ASP A 406 7.77 31.61 8.67
N LYS A 407 8.37 32.80 8.58
CA LYS A 407 7.61 34.06 8.48
C LYS A 407 6.73 34.11 7.23
N VAL A 408 7.24 33.66 6.09
CA VAL A 408 6.46 33.64 4.84
C VAL A 408 5.42 32.53 4.88
N ILE A 409 5.78 31.36 5.38
CA ILE A 409 4.84 30.24 5.58
C ILE A 409 3.69 30.69 6.48
N TYR A 410 3.97 31.29 7.64
CA TYR A 410 2.95 31.79 8.56
C TYR A 410 2.01 32.81 7.89
N ARG A 411 2.55 33.72 7.08
CA ARG A 411 1.75 34.67 6.29
C ARG A 411 0.77 33.98 5.33
N MET A 412 1.17 32.84 4.75
CA MET A 412 0.34 32.08 3.82
C MET A 412 -0.58 31.06 4.50
N GLN A 413 -0.29 30.68 5.74
CA GLN A 413 -1.08 29.73 6.54
C GLN A 413 -2.22 30.39 7.31
N ARG A 414 -2.02 31.63 7.78
CA ARG A 414 -3.00 32.36 8.60
C ARG A 414 -4.36 32.59 7.91
N PRO A 415 -4.45 32.85 6.60
CA PRO A 415 -5.73 33.07 5.92
C PRO A 415 -6.72 31.91 6.11
N SER A 416 -7.93 32.26 6.54
CA SER A 416 -9.03 31.33 6.82
C SER A 416 -10.09 31.34 5.71
N SER A 417 -10.10 32.37 4.86
CA SER A 417 -10.99 32.52 3.71
C SER A 417 -10.22 32.71 2.41
N GLN A 418 -10.91 32.47 1.28
CA GLN A 418 -10.37 32.70 -0.06
C GLN A 418 -9.90 34.15 -0.25
N GLN A 419 -10.68 35.13 0.21
CA GLN A 419 -10.36 36.55 0.06
C GLN A 419 -9.11 36.94 0.85
N GLU A 420 -8.98 36.45 2.09
CA GLU A 420 -7.78 36.67 2.92
C GLU A 420 -6.54 36.07 2.26
N PHE A 421 -6.66 34.86 1.72
CA PHE A 421 -5.55 34.17 1.06
C PHE A 421 -5.14 34.89 -0.23
N ALA A 422 -6.11 35.24 -1.06
CA ALA A 422 -5.89 36.00 -2.29
C ALA A 422 -5.17 37.32 -2.02
N THR A 423 -5.63 38.07 -1.00
CA THR A 423 -5.01 39.34 -0.58
C THR A 423 -3.57 39.10 -0.14
N ALA A 424 -3.33 38.14 0.76
CA ALA A 424 -1.99 37.84 1.28
C ALA A 424 -1.00 37.45 0.17
N LEU A 425 -1.44 36.63 -0.78
CA LEU A 425 -0.64 36.16 -1.91
C LEU A 425 -0.37 37.29 -2.92
N VAL A 426 -1.40 38.04 -3.33
CA VAL A 426 -1.24 39.16 -4.28
C VAL A 426 -0.33 40.24 -3.70
N ASP A 427 -0.47 40.57 -2.42
CA ASP A 427 0.41 41.52 -1.74
C ASP A 427 1.86 41.01 -1.73
N PHE A 428 2.07 39.72 -1.48
CA PHE A 428 3.40 39.13 -1.49
C PHE A 428 4.04 39.17 -2.88
N LEU A 429 3.32 38.75 -3.92
CA LEU A 429 3.79 38.80 -5.31
C LEU A 429 4.04 40.23 -5.80
N SER A 430 3.26 41.20 -5.33
CA SER A 430 3.39 42.62 -5.69
C SER A 430 4.60 43.28 -5.02
N GLN A 431 4.86 42.94 -3.74
CA GLN A 431 6.01 43.40 -2.97
C GLN A 431 7.31 42.78 -3.50
N PHE A 432 7.29 41.51 -3.87
CA PHE A 432 8.47 40.76 -4.30
C PHE A 432 8.30 40.28 -5.75
N ARG A 433 8.44 41.21 -6.68
CA ARG A 433 8.17 40.96 -8.11
C ARG A 433 9.16 39.97 -8.71
N SER A 434 8.64 38.93 -9.35
CA SER A 434 9.43 37.94 -10.10
C SER A 434 9.27 38.10 -11.61
N LYS A 435 10.28 37.67 -12.38
CA LYS A 435 10.16 37.58 -13.84
C LYS A 435 9.14 36.53 -14.25
N ALA A 436 9.03 35.44 -13.49
CA ALA A 436 8.09 34.34 -13.72
C ALA A 436 6.62 34.79 -13.66
N ALA A 437 6.30 35.78 -12.80
CA ALA A 437 4.94 36.32 -12.70
C ALA A 437 4.57 37.33 -13.80
N ARG A 438 5.51 37.77 -14.66
CA ARG A 438 5.27 38.83 -15.65
C ARG A 438 4.26 38.36 -16.70
N ALA A 439 3.21 39.16 -16.92
CA ALA A 439 2.10 38.86 -17.82
C ALA A 439 1.28 37.61 -17.47
N LYS A 440 1.50 37.01 -16.28
CA LYS A 440 0.76 35.83 -15.80
C LYS A 440 -0.36 36.15 -14.81
N GLY A 441 -0.65 37.44 -14.60
CA GLY A 441 -1.67 37.92 -13.66
C GLY A 441 -3.05 37.28 -13.82
N PRO A 442 -3.62 37.20 -15.05
CA PRO A 442 -4.90 36.54 -15.26
C PRO A 442 -4.91 35.05 -14.90
N GLN A 443 -3.84 34.30 -15.22
CA GLN A 443 -3.73 32.88 -14.84
C GLN A 443 -3.64 32.71 -13.33
N ILE A 444 -2.82 33.51 -12.66
CA ILE A 444 -2.69 33.51 -11.19
C ILE A 444 -4.03 33.88 -10.54
N TYR A 445 -4.72 34.91 -11.06
CA TYR A 445 -6.03 35.31 -10.57
C TYR A 445 -7.06 34.18 -10.71
N HIS A 446 -7.12 33.55 -11.88
CA HIS A 446 -8.01 32.43 -12.15
C HIS A 446 -7.77 31.27 -11.17
N TRP A 447 -6.50 30.94 -10.92
CA TRP A 447 -6.13 29.85 -10.02
C TRP A 447 -6.58 30.09 -8.57
N ILE A 448 -6.42 31.32 -8.07
CA ILE A 448 -6.79 31.68 -6.70
C ILE A 448 -8.33 31.77 -6.54
N HIS A 449 -9.05 32.12 -7.60
CA HIS A 449 -10.49 32.38 -7.57
C HIS A 449 -11.36 31.22 -8.10
N ARG A 450 -10.75 30.12 -8.56
CA ARG A 450 -11.48 28.92 -8.99
C ARG A 450 -12.33 28.39 -7.84
N GLU A 451 -13.62 28.14 -8.11
CA GLU A 451 -14.58 27.67 -7.09
C GLU A 451 -14.01 26.44 -6.37
N ALA A 452 -14.07 26.47 -5.03
CA ALA A 452 -13.57 25.45 -4.10
C ALA A 452 -12.04 25.21 -4.00
N ASN A 453 -11.18 25.86 -4.80
CA ASN A 453 -9.76 25.46 -4.92
C ASN A 453 -8.71 26.41 -4.28
N TRP A 454 -9.11 27.43 -3.52
CA TRP A 454 -8.13 28.30 -2.84
C TRP A 454 -7.23 27.54 -1.85
N LYS A 455 -7.72 26.43 -1.27
CA LYS A 455 -6.92 25.55 -0.40
C LYS A 455 -5.82 24.82 -1.18
N GLN A 456 -6.14 24.37 -2.38
CA GLN A 456 -5.16 23.76 -3.29
C GLN A 456 -4.11 24.80 -3.73
N ALA A 457 -4.53 26.04 -4.03
CA ALA A 457 -3.61 27.13 -4.30
C ALA A 457 -2.69 27.41 -3.08
N ARG A 458 -3.24 27.39 -1.86
CA ARG A 458 -2.46 27.50 -0.62
C ARG A 458 -1.45 26.37 -0.48
N ASP A 459 -1.85 25.12 -0.71
CA ASP A 459 -0.96 23.97 -0.62
C ASP A 459 0.20 24.10 -1.63
N LEU A 460 -0.09 24.51 -2.87
CA LEU A 460 0.91 24.74 -3.91
C LEU A 460 1.87 25.90 -3.56
N VAL A 461 1.36 27.01 -3.02
CA VAL A 461 2.18 28.14 -2.54
C VAL A 461 3.11 27.71 -1.42
N LEU A 462 2.59 26.96 -0.44
CA LEU A 462 3.38 26.46 0.67
C LEU A 462 4.44 25.46 0.20
N LEU A 463 4.09 24.59 -0.73
CA LEU A 463 5.01 23.66 -1.34
C LEU A 463 6.13 24.40 -2.08
N ALA A 464 5.79 25.41 -2.89
CA ALA A 464 6.77 26.24 -3.61
C ALA A 464 7.79 26.90 -2.70
N ILE A 465 7.36 27.39 -1.53
CA ILE A 465 8.26 27.95 -0.51
C ILE A 465 9.11 26.83 0.11
N ALA A 466 8.51 25.70 0.47
CA ALA A 466 9.20 24.59 1.12
C ALA A 466 10.26 23.91 0.23
N THR A 467 10.03 23.85 -1.09
CA THR A 467 10.93 23.22 -2.06
C THR A 467 11.90 24.20 -2.74
N TYR A 468 11.89 25.49 -2.37
CA TYR A 468 12.78 26.47 -2.99
C TYR A 468 14.27 26.14 -2.81
N THR A 469 14.99 25.90 -3.91
CA THR A 469 16.44 25.73 -3.95
C THR A 469 17.09 26.94 -4.64
N SER A 470 18.20 27.45 -4.10
CA SER A 470 18.91 28.55 -4.76
C SER A 470 19.88 28.02 -5.80
N LYS A 471 20.04 28.74 -6.91
CA LYS A 471 21.00 28.41 -7.97
C LYS A 471 22.48 28.52 -7.55
N LYS A 472 22.78 28.90 -6.31
CA LYS A 472 24.15 29.13 -5.81
C LYS A 472 24.54 28.22 -4.65
N GLY A 473 23.72 27.23 -4.32
CA GLY A 473 23.92 26.37 -3.15
C GLY A 473 23.70 27.17 -1.88
N ASP A 474 22.45 27.24 -1.43
CA ASP A 474 22.15 27.75 -0.09
C ASP A 474 22.45 26.65 0.95
N ALA A 475 22.54 27.03 2.23
CA ALA A 475 22.79 26.13 3.36
C ALA A 475 21.78 24.97 3.55
N LEU A 476 20.78 24.86 2.68
CA LEU A 476 19.75 23.81 2.65
C LEU A 476 19.95 22.81 1.48
N ASP A 477 21.01 22.96 0.67
CA ASP A 477 21.43 21.92 -0.26
C ASP A 477 21.91 20.72 0.54
N GLY A 478 21.01 19.77 0.77
CA GLY A 478 21.34 18.52 1.44
C GLY A 478 20.82 18.33 2.85
N ALA A 479 20.37 19.39 3.53
CA ALA A 479 19.93 19.32 4.93
C ALA A 479 18.41 19.14 5.04
N ASP A 480 17.98 18.15 5.83
CA ASP A 480 16.61 18.09 6.36
C ASP A 480 16.40 19.34 7.22
N VAL A 481 15.45 20.20 6.85
CA VAL A 481 15.19 21.45 7.57
C VAL A 481 14.47 21.10 8.88
N PRO A 482 15.06 21.31 10.06
CA PRO A 482 14.33 21.17 11.32
C PRO A 482 13.35 22.35 11.40
N ILE A 483 12.06 22.06 11.42
CA ILE A 483 11.05 23.04 11.79
C ILE A 483 10.88 22.94 13.30
N GLU A 484 11.44 23.89 14.06
CA GLU A 484 11.03 24.10 15.45
C GLU A 484 9.60 24.63 15.45
N SER A 485 8.62 23.72 15.47
CA SER A 485 7.28 24.07 15.91
C SER A 485 7.14 23.67 17.38
N SER A 486 6.71 24.64 18.18
CA SER A 486 6.59 24.60 19.64
C SER A 486 5.95 23.32 20.17
N GLY A 487 6.74 22.55 20.92
CA GLY A 487 6.34 21.67 22.01
C GLY A 487 5.33 20.58 21.69
N GLU A 488 5.82 19.41 21.27
CA GLU A 488 5.33 18.12 21.77
C GLU A 488 6.38 17.03 21.48
N THR A 489 6.70 16.28 22.55
CA THR A 489 7.75 15.27 22.67
C THR A 489 7.68 14.19 21.59
N THR A 490 8.78 14.00 20.88
CA THR A 490 9.05 12.82 20.05
C THR A 490 9.10 11.58 20.94
N THR A 491 8.12 10.68 20.81
CA THR A 491 8.21 9.33 21.37
C THR A 491 9.02 8.44 20.45
N ASP A 492 10.06 7.83 21.01
CA ASP A 492 10.96 6.87 20.40
C ASP A 492 10.22 5.75 19.65
N GLU A 493 10.37 5.70 18.34
CA GLU A 493 10.07 4.52 17.52
C GLU A 493 11.21 3.52 17.66
N ALA A 494 11.29 2.87 18.83
CA ALA A 494 12.03 1.64 18.99
C ALA A 494 11.07 0.47 18.69
N GLU A 495 11.27 -0.19 17.55
CA GLU A 495 10.62 -1.45 17.20
C GLU A 495 10.97 -2.52 18.26
N ASN A 496 10.07 -2.70 19.23
CA ASN A 496 10.04 -3.88 20.08
C ASN A 496 8.63 -4.46 20.01
N PHE A 497 8.44 -5.48 19.17
CA PHE A 497 7.23 -6.31 19.19
C PHE A 497 7.59 -7.77 19.46
N SER A 498 7.62 -8.09 20.75
CA SER A 498 7.19 -9.39 21.24
C SER A 498 5.66 -9.48 21.11
N MET A 499 5.17 -10.36 20.23
CA MET A 499 3.76 -10.73 20.23
C MET A 499 3.43 -11.45 21.55
N SER A 500 2.66 -10.80 22.41
CA SER A 500 2.09 -11.38 23.62
C SER A 500 0.60 -11.68 23.44
N ALA A 501 0.26 -12.92 23.80
CA ALA A 501 -1.05 -13.59 23.93
C ALA A 501 -1.89 -13.79 22.65
#